data_AF-A0A9P1D2F1-F1
#
_entry.id   AF-A0A9P1D2F1-F1
#
_cell.length_a   1.000
_cell.length_b   1.000
_cell.length_c   1.000
_cell.angle_alpha   90.00
_cell.angle_beta   90.00
_cell.angle_gamma   90.00
#
_symmetry.space_group_name_H-M   'P 1'
#
loop_
_entity.id
_entity.type
_entity.pdbx_description
1 polymer ?
#
loop_
_entity_poly.entity_id
_entity_poly.type
_entity_poly.pdbx_seq_one_letter_code
_entity_poly.pdbx_strand_id
1 'polypeptide(L)'
;MQICPRWYAIPLNFLSLLVVLYALAAALKFSGAVPDLKERSFVLAVVRLAFLLALPFLFFSVVSSVRCVQRLPADEAAMLLFRYWKDSTDDPGTKELPEKFQGVFWFSTDPSPELCINFQAAAFDAATRTMKLYPGSSYTWVWCDSCVGWAFYLFFAFVNPIYSLQVRWEEGYQKAYLPSILFGCFNIDWLTCSAMYIEQMDESEFARTTYVLGRPFKHGSYSLKKVVDKDGRPLPAFDDMILSLKEKRVVQGYVKPWGQLVRGNLC
;
A
#
# COMPACT_ATOMS: atom_id res chain seq x y z
N MET A 1 7.03 8.80 -23.30
CA MET A 1 6.65 9.60 -22.13
C MET A 1 7.46 9.07 -20.95
N GLN A 2 8.56 9.73 -20.56
CA GLN A 2 9.42 9.27 -19.47
C GLN A 2 8.69 9.48 -18.14
N ILE A 3 8.06 8.43 -17.61
CA ILE A 3 7.50 8.45 -16.25
C ILE A 3 8.70 8.45 -15.29
N CYS A 4 9.03 9.66 -14.87
CA CYS A 4 9.97 10.11 -13.86
C CYS A 4 10.76 9.03 -13.07
N PRO A 5 12.03 8.78 -13.42
CA PRO A 5 13.02 8.40 -12.43
C PRO A 5 13.54 9.68 -11.74
N ARG A 6 13.59 9.68 -10.40
CA ARG A 6 14.54 10.46 -9.56
C ARG A 6 14.21 11.86 -9.00
N TRP A 7 12.97 12.22 -8.66
CA TRP A 7 12.72 13.42 -7.82
C TRP A 7 11.89 13.18 -6.55
N TYR A 8 12.20 12.12 -5.79
CA TYR A 8 11.74 11.97 -4.40
C TYR A 8 12.76 12.44 -3.35
N ALA A 9 13.86 13.08 -3.76
CA ALA A 9 15.02 13.26 -2.89
C ALA A 9 14.92 14.40 -1.85
N ILE A 10 13.89 15.28 -1.85
CA ILE A 10 14.01 16.55 -1.09
C ILE A 10 12.94 16.86 -0.01
N PRO A 11 11.68 16.36 0.01
CA PRO A 11 10.86 16.52 1.23
C PRO A 11 10.87 15.30 2.17
N LEU A 12 11.23 14.10 1.69
CA LEU A 12 11.18 12.85 2.48
C LEU A 12 12.14 12.82 3.66
N ASN A 13 13.29 13.48 3.50
CA ASN A 13 14.30 13.53 4.54
C ASN A 13 13.82 14.33 5.74
N PHE A 14 12.91 15.29 5.59
CA PHE A 14 12.52 16.15 6.70
C PHE A 14 11.63 15.43 7.71
N LEU A 15 10.59 14.71 7.27
CA LEU A 15 9.67 14.05 8.19
C LEU A 15 10.28 12.80 8.85
N SER A 16 11.05 12.03 8.07
CA SER A 16 11.82 10.90 8.60
C SER A 16 12.86 11.38 9.62
N LEU A 17 13.54 12.49 9.34
CA LEU A 17 14.42 13.16 10.28
C LEU A 17 13.65 13.63 11.53
N LEU A 18 12.45 14.21 11.40
CA LEU A 18 11.65 14.66 12.55
C LEU A 18 11.22 13.51 13.47
N VAL A 19 10.80 12.37 12.91
CA VAL A 19 10.44 11.18 13.70
C VAL A 19 11.67 10.58 14.37
N VAL A 20 12.79 10.48 13.65
CA VAL A 20 14.07 10.00 14.21
C VAL A 20 14.58 10.94 15.30
N LEU A 21 14.54 12.26 15.08
CA LEU A 21 14.91 13.28 16.06
C LEU A 21 13.99 13.24 17.28
N TYR A 22 12.69 12.99 17.10
CA TYR A 22 11.75 12.83 18.21
C TYR A 22 12.05 11.56 19.03
N ALA A 23 12.26 10.42 18.36
CA ALA A 23 12.59 9.16 19.02
C ALA A 23 13.93 9.25 19.76
N LEU A 24 14.95 9.88 19.16
CA LEU A 24 16.23 10.17 19.79
C LEU A 24 16.08 11.10 20.99
N ALA A 25 15.32 12.20 20.84
CA ALA A 25 15.07 13.15 21.93
C ALA A 25 14.31 12.49 23.10
N ALA A 26 13.33 11.63 22.80
CA ALA A 26 12.61 10.87 23.80
C ALA A 26 13.52 9.84 24.49
N ALA A 27 14.29 9.07 23.73
CA ALA A 27 15.25 8.10 24.27
C ALA A 27 16.30 8.76 25.18
N LEU A 28 16.85 9.92 24.77
CA LEU A 28 17.78 10.72 25.58
C LEU A 28 17.15 11.27 26.85
N LYS A 29 15.85 11.60 26.83
CA LYS A 29 15.11 12.04 28.03
C LYS A 29 14.93 10.90 29.04
N PHE A 30 14.67 9.68 28.57
CA PHE A 30 14.40 8.52 29.42
C PHE A 30 15.65 7.79 29.91
N SER A 31 16.80 7.92 29.23
CA SER A 31 18.04 7.25 29.63
C SER A 31 18.72 7.87 30.86
N GLY A 32 18.23 9.01 31.35
CA GLY A 32 18.89 9.76 32.44
C GLY A 32 20.25 10.37 32.06
N ALA A 33 20.65 10.23 30.78
CA ALA A 33 21.96 10.65 30.27
C ALA A 33 22.11 12.17 30.11
N VAL A 34 21.04 12.94 30.36
CA VAL A 34 21.02 14.41 30.29
C VAL A 34 20.80 14.96 31.70
N PRO A 35 21.89 15.20 32.48
CA PRO A 35 21.82 15.62 33.87
C PRO A 35 21.45 17.10 34.05
N ASP A 36 21.65 17.97 33.05
CA ASP A 36 21.40 19.41 33.17
C ASP A 36 19.97 19.81 32.76
N LEU A 37 19.32 20.62 33.59
CA LEU A 37 18.01 21.25 33.35
C LEU A 37 18.01 22.15 32.11
N LYS A 38 19.14 22.79 31.77
CA LYS A 38 19.27 23.62 30.57
C LYS A 38 19.19 22.80 29.29
N GLU A 39 19.87 21.64 29.26
CA GLU A 39 19.85 20.73 28.12
C GLU A 39 18.45 20.14 27.89
N ARG A 40 17.73 19.80 28.98
CA ARG A 40 16.32 19.36 28.88
C ARG A 40 15.40 20.41 28.26
N SER A 41 15.60 21.68 28.60
CA SER A 41 14.81 22.79 28.08
C SER A 41 15.07 23.00 26.57
N PHE A 42 16.34 22.87 26.15
CA PHE A 42 16.72 22.93 24.74
C PHE A 42 16.11 21.76 23.93
N VAL A 43 16.24 20.52 24.41
CA VAL A 43 15.65 19.34 23.75
C VAL A 43 14.14 19.50 23.59
N LEU A 44 13.44 19.98 24.62
CA LEU A 44 12.00 20.22 24.55
C LEU A 44 11.64 21.32 23.54
N ALA A 45 12.44 22.39 23.45
CA ALA A 45 12.25 23.44 22.46
C ALA A 45 12.43 22.91 21.03
N VAL A 46 13.45 22.08 20.79
CA VAL A 46 13.68 21.43 19.49
C VAL A 46 12.51 20.51 19.12
N VAL A 47 12.03 19.68 20.06
CA VAL A 47 10.88 18.79 19.83
C VAL A 47 9.60 19.59 19.53
N ARG A 48 9.36 20.68 20.26
CA ARG A 48 8.21 21.56 20.00
C ARG A 48 8.30 22.22 18.62
N LEU A 49 9.46 22.76 18.26
CA LEU A 49 9.69 23.35 16.93
C LEU A 49 9.50 22.30 15.83
N ALA A 50 10.07 21.10 16.01
CA ALA A 50 9.89 19.97 15.12
C ALA A 50 8.40 19.63 14.91
N PHE A 51 7.62 19.55 15.99
CA PHE A 51 6.18 19.29 15.92
C PHE A 51 5.42 20.43 15.22
N LEU A 52 5.74 21.69 15.55
CA LEU A 52 5.14 22.87 14.91
C LEU A 52 5.44 22.94 13.41
N LEU A 53 6.62 22.50 12.97
CA LEU A 53 6.97 22.40 11.55
C LEU A 53 6.35 21.18 10.86
N ALA A 54 6.13 20.08 11.58
CA ALA A 54 5.49 18.89 11.07
C ALA A 54 4.00 19.12 10.76
N LEU A 55 3.30 19.94 11.57
CA LEU A 55 1.86 20.17 11.42
C LEU A 55 1.46 20.77 10.06
N PRO A 56 2.05 21.88 9.57
CA PRO A 56 1.75 22.40 8.23
C PRO A 56 2.07 21.41 7.12
N PHE A 57 3.16 20.64 7.26
CA PHE A 57 3.54 19.62 6.29
C PHE A 57 2.52 18.48 6.27
N LEU A 58 2.08 18.00 7.44
CA LEU A 58 1.05 16.97 7.55
C LEU A 58 -0.27 17.47 6.98
N PHE A 59 -0.67 18.70 7.32
CA PHE A 59 -1.87 19.33 6.78
C PHE A 59 -1.80 19.44 5.26
N PHE A 60 -0.71 19.97 4.71
CA PHE A 60 -0.50 20.05 3.25
C PHE A 60 -0.52 18.67 2.60
N SER A 61 0.14 17.68 3.20
CA SER A 61 0.18 16.29 2.69
C SER A 61 -1.21 15.66 2.67
N VAL A 62 -2.01 15.85 3.71
CA VAL A 62 -3.39 15.37 3.78
C VAL A 62 -4.26 16.09 2.75
N VAL A 63 -4.19 17.43 2.67
CA VAL A 63 -4.97 18.23 1.70
C VAL A 63 -4.63 17.85 0.27
N SER A 64 -3.33 17.73 -0.07
CA SER A 64 -2.89 17.28 -1.39
C SER A 64 -3.38 15.85 -1.68
N SER A 65 -3.25 14.93 -0.73
CA SER A 65 -3.75 13.55 -0.88
C SER A 65 -5.25 13.53 -1.16
N VAL A 66 -6.07 14.22 -0.35
CA VAL A 66 -7.52 14.32 -0.54
C VAL A 66 -7.88 14.91 -1.91
N ARG A 67 -7.16 15.92 -2.37
CA ARG A 67 -7.38 16.53 -3.71
C ARG A 67 -7.05 15.59 -4.87
N CYS A 68 -6.14 14.63 -4.66
CA CYS A 68 -5.77 13.64 -5.67
C CYS A 68 -6.74 12.45 -5.73
N VAL A 69 -7.68 12.31 -4.80
CA VAL A 69 -8.60 11.17 -4.77
C VAL A 69 -9.74 11.34 -5.75
N GLN A 70 -9.93 10.34 -6.60
CA GLN A 70 -11.14 10.17 -7.41
C GLN A 70 -12.10 9.26 -6.66
N ARG A 71 -13.37 9.68 -6.56
CA ARG A 71 -14.46 8.87 -5.99
C ARG A 71 -15.27 8.29 -7.13
N LEU A 72 -15.29 6.97 -7.25
CA LEU A 72 -15.87 6.27 -8.41
C LEU A 72 -16.72 5.08 -7.96
N PRO A 73 -17.70 4.66 -8.77
CA PRO A 73 -18.27 3.32 -8.71
C PRO A 73 -17.20 2.22 -8.77
N ALA A 74 -17.47 1.05 -8.19
CA ALA A 74 -16.49 -0.04 -8.09
C ALA A 74 -16.00 -0.58 -9.44
N ASP A 75 -16.90 -0.72 -10.40
CA ASP A 75 -16.60 -1.12 -11.77
C ASP A 75 -15.70 -0.09 -12.47
N GLU A 76 -16.06 1.19 -12.38
CA GLU A 76 -15.26 2.28 -12.95
C GLU A 76 -13.87 2.38 -12.31
N ALA A 77 -13.78 2.22 -10.98
CA ALA A 77 -12.51 2.24 -10.25
C ALA A 77 -11.57 1.11 -10.71
N ALA A 78 -12.08 -0.12 -10.84
CA ALA A 78 -11.30 -1.26 -11.32
C ALA A 78 -10.82 -1.04 -12.77
N MET A 79 -11.70 -0.55 -13.66
CA MET A 79 -11.33 -0.27 -15.05
C MET A 79 -10.36 0.91 -15.18
N LEU A 80 -10.44 1.91 -14.31
CA LEU A 80 -9.50 3.02 -14.28
C LEU A 80 -8.07 2.55 -13.97
N LEU A 81 -7.91 1.68 -12.96
CA LEU A 81 -6.63 1.03 -12.65
C LEU A 81 -6.03 0.32 -13.87
N PHE A 82 -6.84 -0.45 -14.58
CA PHE A 82 -6.39 -1.17 -15.77
C PHE A 82 -5.94 -0.21 -16.87
N ARG A 83 -6.80 0.75 -17.25
CA ARG A 83 -6.52 1.70 -18.36
C ARG A 83 -5.23 2.48 -18.12
N TYR A 84 -5.03 2.98 -16.90
CA TYR A 84 -3.83 3.74 -16.56
C TYR A 84 -2.54 2.94 -16.82
N TRP A 85 -2.50 1.68 -16.40
CA TRP A 85 -1.30 0.86 -16.53
C TRP A 85 -1.15 0.17 -17.89
N LYS A 86 -2.26 -0.08 -18.60
CA LYS A 86 -2.21 -0.58 -19.99
C LYS A 86 -1.41 0.34 -20.89
N ASP A 87 -1.62 1.65 -20.75
CA ASP A 87 -0.94 2.65 -21.58
C ASP A 87 0.46 2.99 -21.05
N SER A 88 0.81 2.50 -19.85
CA SER A 88 2.11 2.71 -19.19
C SER A 88 3.12 1.59 -19.47
N THR A 89 2.85 0.69 -20.43
CA THR A 89 3.68 -0.49 -20.77
C THR A 89 5.08 -0.16 -21.31
N ASP A 90 5.41 1.11 -21.51
CA ASP A 90 6.76 1.54 -21.87
C ASP A 90 7.75 1.46 -20.69
N ASP A 91 7.29 1.27 -19.45
CA ASP A 91 8.16 0.98 -18.31
C ASP A 91 8.77 -0.43 -18.47
N PRO A 92 10.11 -0.57 -18.51
CA PRO A 92 10.78 -1.86 -18.59
C PRO A 92 10.30 -2.89 -17.54
N GLY A 93 9.98 -2.44 -16.32
CA GLY A 93 9.50 -3.33 -15.26
C GLY A 93 8.14 -3.96 -15.58
N THR A 94 7.30 -3.29 -16.37
CA THR A 94 6.00 -3.83 -16.79
C THR A 94 6.15 -4.89 -17.88
N LYS A 95 7.17 -4.77 -18.75
CA LYS A 95 7.42 -5.72 -19.85
C LYS A 95 7.90 -7.09 -19.37
N GLU A 96 8.62 -7.11 -18.26
CA GLU A 96 9.13 -8.35 -17.67
C GLU A 96 8.12 -9.02 -16.74
N LEU A 97 7.04 -8.32 -16.35
CA LEU A 97 6.02 -8.85 -15.46
C LEU A 97 5.29 -10.05 -16.11
N PRO A 98 5.26 -11.24 -15.48
CA PRO A 98 4.55 -12.39 -16.02
C PRO A 98 3.07 -12.10 -16.29
N GLU A 99 2.56 -12.62 -17.42
CA GLU A 99 1.18 -12.38 -17.88
C GLU A 99 0.11 -12.70 -16.82
N LYS A 100 0.35 -13.72 -15.99
CA LYS A 100 -0.58 -14.08 -14.90
C LYS A 100 -0.84 -12.91 -13.95
N PHE A 101 0.12 -11.99 -13.76
CA PHE A 101 0.00 -10.82 -12.90
C PHE A 101 -0.46 -9.54 -13.61
N GLN A 102 -0.58 -9.55 -14.95
CA GLN A 102 -1.05 -8.39 -15.70
C GLN A 102 -2.57 -8.30 -15.64
N GLY A 103 -3.11 -7.17 -15.18
CA GLY A 103 -4.54 -6.97 -14.97
C GLY A 103 -4.89 -6.50 -13.56
N VAL A 104 -6.17 -6.58 -13.19
CA VAL A 104 -6.70 -6.08 -11.91
C VAL A 104 -7.18 -7.25 -11.06
N PHE A 105 -6.87 -7.20 -9.77
CA PHE A 105 -7.19 -8.25 -8.80
C PHE A 105 -8.08 -7.69 -7.69
N TRP A 106 -9.12 -8.43 -7.34
CA TRP A 106 -10.09 -8.11 -6.30
C TRP A 106 -9.76 -8.83 -4.98
N PHE A 107 -9.78 -8.09 -3.88
CA PHE A 107 -9.64 -8.60 -2.52
C PHE A 107 -10.95 -9.25 -2.04
N SER A 108 -11.25 -10.44 -2.55
CA SER A 108 -12.57 -11.10 -2.46
C SER A 108 -13.03 -11.51 -1.06
N THR A 109 -12.09 -11.93 -0.20
CA THR A 109 -12.39 -12.38 1.17
C THR A 109 -11.71 -11.53 2.26
N ASP A 110 -11.14 -10.40 1.86
CA ASP A 110 -10.47 -9.45 2.74
C ASP A 110 -11.49 -8.55 3.47
N PRO A 111 -11.49 -8.51 4.81
CA PRO A 111 -12.32 -7.58 5.57
C PRO A 111 -11.78 -6.15 5.58
N SER A 112 -10.55 -5.91 5.13
CA SER A 112 -9.95 -4.58 5.09
C SER A 112 -10.66 -3.69 4.05
N PRO A 113 -10.57 -2.36 4.16
CA PRO A 113 -11.25 -1.43 3.26
C PRO A 113 -10.50 -1.28 1.92
N GLU A 114 -10.01 -2.38 1.37
CA GLU A 114 -9.34 -2.53 0.08
C GLU A 114 -10.31 -3.23 -0.88
N LEU A 115 -10.42 -2.77 -2.12
CA LEU A 115 -11.25 -3.46 -3.12
C LEU A 115 -10.40 -4.12 -4.19
N CYS A 116 -9.51 -3.36 -4.85
CA CYS A 116 -8.71 -3.87 -5.96
C CYS A 116 -7.26 -3.41 -5.91
N ILE A 117 -6.40 -4.17 -6.57
CA ILE A 117 -4.98 -3.88 -6.81
C ILE A 117 -4.66 -4.14 -8.29
N ASN A 118 -3.74 -3.37 -8.87
CA ASN A 118 -3.11 -3.69 -10.16
C ASN A 118 -1.61 -3.99 -9.94
N PHE A 119 -1.16 -5.23 -10.18
CA PHE A 119 0.25 -5.60 -10.02
C PHE A 119 1.17 -4.98 -11.09
N GLN A 120 0.63 -4.48 -12.21
CA GLN A 120 1.42 -3.72 -13.20
C GLN A 120 1.95 -2.40 -12.62
N ALA A 121 1.38 -1.93 -11.50
CA ALA A 121 1.91 -0.80 -10.76
C ALA A 121 3.18 -1.12 -9.95
N ALA A 122 3.56 -2.40 -9.86
CA ALA A 122 4.73 -2.82 -9.11
C ALA A 122 6.01 -2.57 -9.90
N ALA A 123 7.08 -2.17 -9.21
CA ALA A 123 8.42 -2.30 -9.78
C ALA A 123 8.82 -3.78 -9.73
N PHE A 124 8.94 -4.43 -10.88
CA PHE A 124 9.31 -5.84 -10.99
C PHE A 124 10.78 -6.01 -11.37
N ASP A 125 11.46 -6.93 -10.70
CA ASP A 125 12.82 -7.38 -11.01
C ASP A 125 12.76 -8.87 -11.37
N ALA A 126 12.96 -9.19 -12.66
CA ALA A 126 12.91 -10.56 -13.16
C ALA A 126 14.06 -11.43 -12.63
N ALA A 127 15.24 -10.86 -12.39
CA ALA A 127 16.39 -11.62 -11.92
C ALA A 127 16.17 -12.15 -10.50
N THR A 128 15.53 -11.36 -9.65
CA THR A 128 15.21 -11.75 -8.27
C THR A 128 13.76 -12.20 -8.07
N ARG A 129 12.94 -12.18 -9.13
CA ARG A 129 11.48 -12.44 -9.12
C ARG A 129 10.77 -11.66 -8.01
N THR A 130 11.15 -10.41 -7.82
CA THR A 130 10.62 -9.56 -6.75
C THR A 130 9.74 -8.46 -7.33
N MET A 131 8.50 -8.35 -6.83
CA MET A 131 7.62 -7.21 -7.09
C MET A 131 7.66 -6.26 -5.89
N LYS A 132 7.90 -4.97 -6.11
CA LYS A 132 7.79 -3.94 -5.08
C LYS A 132 6.49 -3.17 -5.26
N LEU A 133 5.60 -3.31 -4.29
CA LEU A 133 4.30 -2.68 -4.23
C LEU A 133 4.31 -1.51 -3.25
N TYR A 134 3.66 -0.43 -3.66
CA TYR A 134 3.55 0.80 -2.89
C TYR A 134 2.05 1.11 -2.75
N PRO A 135 1.38 0.66 -1.67
CA PRO A 135 -0.08 0.76 -1.57
C PRO A 135 -0.61 2.19 -1.69
N GLY A 136 0.17 3.18 -1.27
CA GLY A 136 -0.19 4.58 -1.37
C GLY A 136 0.06 5.20 -2.75
N SER A 137 0.61 4.48 -3.72
CA SER A 137 0.92 5.04 -5.05
C SER A 137 -0.31 5.26 -5.92
N SER A 138 -0.18 6.19 -6.87
CA SER A 138 -1.24 6.51 -7.83
C SER A 138 -1.65 5.29 -8.64
N TYR A 139 -2.96 5.11 -8.83
CA TYR A 139 -3.56 4.03 -9.61
C TYR A 139 -3.06 2.61 -9.27
N THR A 140 -2.60 2.38 -8.03
CA THR A 140 -2.08 1.08 -7.60
C THR A 140 -3.16 0.29 -6.85
N TRP A 141 -3.90 0.97 -5.96
CA TRP A 141 -4.94 0.42 -5.10
C TRP A 141 -6.28 1.14 -5.25
N VAL A 142 -7.36 0.40 -5.02
CA VAL A 142 -8.72 0.92 -4.85
C VAL A 142 -9.12 0.71 -3.39
N TRP A 143 -9.49 1.80 -2.71
CA TRP A 143 -9.94 1.76 -1.31
C TRP A 143 -11.45 1.95 -1.23
N CYS A 144 -12.08 1.41 -0.20
CA CYS A 144 -13.50 1.62 0.06
C CYS A 144 -13.79 3.09 0.40
N ASP A 145 -14.86 3.67 -0.15
CA ASP A 145 -15.34 5.01 0.24
C ASP A 145 -16.16 4.93 1.54
N SER A 146 -15.45 4.66 2.64
CA SER A 146 -15.96 4.60 4.01
C SER A 146 -14.99 5.32 4.95
N CYS A 147 -15.41 5.62 6.19
CA CYS A 147 -14.51 6.25 7.17
C CYS A 147 -13.21 5.45 7.38
N VAL A 148 -13.31 4.13 7.44
CA VAL A 148 -12.14 3.24 7.62
C VAL A 148 -11.29 3.22 6.35
N GLY A 149 -11.91 3.22 5.16
CA GLY A 149 -11.17 3.27 3.89
C GLY A 149 -10.45 4.59 3.66
N TRP A 150 -11.04 5.72 4.03
CA TRP A 150 -10.35 7.02 4.06
C TRP A 150 -9.15 7.01 5.02
N ALA A 151 -9.29 6.40 6.20
CA ALA A 151 -8.19 6.29 7.15
C ALA A 151 -7.03 5.44 6.61
N PHE A 152 -7.34 4.29 5.99
CA PHE A 152 -6.33 3.43 5.35
C PHE A 152 -5.66 4.13 4.16
N TYR A 153 -6.45 4.76 3.29
CA TYR A 153 -5.95 5.53 2.17
C TYR A 153 -4.95 6.60 2.64
N LEU A 154 -5.33 7.44 3.62
CA LEU A 154 -4.47 8.51 4.11
C LEU A 154 -3.21 7.97 4.80
N PHE A 155 -3.34 6.88 5.57
CA PHE A 155 -2.20 6.20 6.18
C PHE A 155 -1.21 5.74 5.12
N PHE A 156 -1.65 4.98 4.11
CA PHE A 156 -0.78 4.47 3.05
C PHE A 156 -0.25 5.57 2.14
N ALA A 157 -1.05 6.60 1.83
CA ALA A 157 -0.58 7.77 1.09
C ALA A 157 0.57 8.49 1.81
N PHE A 158 0.49 8.57 3.14
CA PHE A 158 1.51 9.17 4.01
C PHE A 158 2.76 8.30 4.14
N VAL A 159 2.63 6.99 4.38
CA VAL A 159 3.79 6.10 4.54
C VAL A 159 4.40 5.64 3.21
N ASN A 160 3.71 5.85 2.07
CA ASN A 160 4.14 5.45 0.74
C ASN A 160 5.63 5.67 0.43
N PRO A 161 6.22 6.83 0.80
CA PRO A 161 7.60 7.10 0.43
C PRO A 161 8.63 6.27 1.21
N ILE A 162 8.23 5.72 2.36
CA ILE A 162 9.11 4.95 3.24
C ILE A 162 8.66 3.51 3.40
N TYR A 163 7.49 3.12 2.90
CA TYR A 163 6.91 1.80 3.09
C TYR A 163 6.64 1.12 1.75
N SER A 164 7.03 -0.15 1.64
CA SER A 164 6.71 -1.00 0.50
C SER A 164 6.42 -2.42 0.95
N LEU A 165 5.58 -3.12 0.20
CA LEU A 165 5.42 -4.56 0.27
C LEU A 165 6.29 -5.18 -0.82
N GLN A 166 7.17 -6.12 -0.48
CA GLN A 166 7.93 -6.86 -1.50
C GLN A 166 7.36 -8.24 -1.65
N VAL A 167 6.88 -8.62 -2.83
CA VAL A 167 6.45 -9.98 -3.13
C VAL A 167 7.63 -10.73 -3.73
N ARG A 168 8.22 -11.66 -2.97
CA ARG A 168 9.41 -12.43 -3.39
C ARG A 168 9.00 -13.82 -3.84
N TRP A 169 8.90 -14.01 -5.15
CA TRP A 169 8.39 -15.24 -5.72
C TRP A 169 9.43 -16.36 -5.78
N GLU A 170 8.98 -17.54 -5.42
CA GLU A 170 9.66 -18.80 -5.73
C GLU A 170 9.67 -19.03 -7.26
N GLU A 171 10.48 -19.99 -7.69
CA GLU A 171 10.47 -20.42 -9.09
C GLU A 171 9.06 -20.90 -9.50
N GLY A 172 8.63 -20.53 -10.70
CA GLY A 172 7.28 -20.86 -11.20
C GLY A 172 6.16 -19.92 -10.75
N TYR A 173 6.44 -18.94 -9.88
CA TYR A 173 5.46 -17.92 -9.45
C TYR A 173 4.19 -18.50 -8.80
N GLN A 174 4.33 -19.64 -8.12
CA GLN A 174 3.22 -20.29 -7.41
C GLN A 174 3.14 -19.89 -5.94
N LYS A 175 4.27 -19.48 -5.35
CA LYS A 175 4.36 -19.10 -3.95
C LYS A 175 5.30 -17.92 -3.78
N ALA A 176 4.99 -17.03 -2.85
CA ALA A 176 5.89 -15.96 -2.47
C ALA A 176 5.79 -15.61 -0.98
N TYR A 177 6.89 -15.09 -0.46
CA TYR A 177 6.96 -14.42 0.83
C TYR A 177 6.76 -12.90 0.63
N LEU A 178 5.96 -12.26 1.48
CA LEU A 178 5.59 -10.85 1.39
C LEU A 178 6.15 -10.02 2.56
N PRO A 179 7.46 -9.73 2.63
CA PRO A 179 7.96 -8.87 3.70
C PRO A 179 7.49 -7.43 3.55
N SER A 180 7.17 -6.82 4.70
CA SER A 180 6.99 -5.37 4.82
C SER A 180 8.34 -4.68 4.98
N ILE A 181 8.67 -3.76 4.08
CA ILE A 181 9.97 -3.09 4.06
C ILE A 181 9.81 -1.59 4.32
N LEU A 182 10.46 -1.11 5.38
CA LEU A 182 10.66 0.31 5.68
C LEU A 182 11.98 0.85 5.13
N PHE A 183 11.97 2.09 4.67
CA PHE A 183 13.11 2.82 4.08
C PHE A 183 13.86 2.03 2.98
N GLY A 184 13.17 1.12 2.31
CA GLY A 184 13.72 0.29 1.24
C GLY A 184 14.64 -0.86 1.68
N CYS A 185 15.01 -0.97 2.96
CA CYS A 185 15.95 -1.99 3.43
C CYS A 185 15.61 -2.66 4.77
N PHE A 186 14.74 -2.08 5.60
CA PHE A 186 14.39 -2.63 6.91
C PHE A 186 13.15 -3.51 6.82
N ASN A 187 13.33 -4.83 6.91
CA ASN A 187 12.19 -5.72 7.12
C ASN A 187 11.60 -5.46 8.51
N ILE A 188 10.30 -5.16 8.58
CA ILE A 188 9.59 -4.89 9.84
C ILE A 188 8.72 -6.04 10.33
N ASP A 189 8.70 -7.16 9.63
CA ASP A 189 7.91 -8.34 10.00
C ASP A 189 8.25 -8.86 11.41
N TRP A 190 9.50 -8.69 11.86
CA TRP A 190 9.92 -9.05 13.22
C TRP A 190 9.34 -8.11 14.30
N LEU A 191 9.10 -6.84 13.99
CA LEU A 191 8.49 -5.87 14.91
C LEU A 191 7.03 -6.19 15.16
N THR A 192 6.31 -6.59 14.10
CA THR A 192 4.91 -7.00 14.16
C THR A 192 4.74 -8.47 14.52
N CYS A 193 5.85 -9.21 14.65
CA CYS A 193 5.87 -10.68 14.78
C CYS A 193 4.97 -11.36 13.74
N SER A 194 4.93 -10.81 12.53
CA SER A 194 4.03 -11.26 11.47
C SER A 194 4.81 -11.84 10.29
N ALA A 195 4.25 -12.86 9.63
CA ALA A 195 4.76 -13.35 8.36
C ALA A 195 3.62 -13.45 7.35
N MET A 196 3.88 -13.11 6.10
CA MET A 196 2.88 -13.07 5.05
C MET A 196 3.33 -13.91 3.86
N TYR A 197 2.43 -14.73 3.35
CA TYR A 197 2.66 -15.56 2.18
C TYR A 197 1.53 -15.37 1.20
N ILE A 198 1.85 -15.51 -0.09
CA ILE A 198 0.85 -15.62 -1.15
C ILE A 198 1.09 -16.94 -1.90
N GLU A 199 0.02 -17.66 -2.18
CA GLU A 199 0.06 -18.96 -2.86
C GLU A 199 -0.99 -18.96 -3.96
N GLN A 200 -0.63 -19.48 -5.13
CA GLN A 200 -1.53 -19.65 -6.26
C GLN A 200 -2.48 -20.81 -5.97
N MET A 201 -3.79 -20.54 -6.02
CA MET A 201 -4.83 -21.54 -5.78
C MET A 201 -5.36 -22.11 -7.10
N ASP A 202 -5.53 -21.24 -8.10
CA ASP A 202 -5.89 -21.59 -9.48
C ASP A 202 -5.23 -20.62 -10.48
N GLU A 203 -5.60 -20.67 -11.76
CA GLU A 203 -5.02 -19.80 -12.81
C GLU A 203 -5.24 -18.29 -12.56
N SER A 204 -6.28 -17.93 -11.82
CA SER A 204 -6.78 -16.57 -11.60
C SER A 204 -6.90 -16.17 -10.12
N GLU A 205 -6.69 -17.08 -9.18
CA GLU A 205 -6.84 -16.88 -7.74
C GLU A 205 -5.55 -17.14 -6.97
N PHE A 206 -5.26 -16.24 -6.05
CA PHE A 206 -4.17 -16.34 -5.09
C PHE A 206 -4.69 -16.20 -3.67
N ALA A 207 -4.25 -17.07 -2.75
CA ALA A 207 -4.52 -16.95 -1.33
C ALA A 207 -3.35 -16.25 -0.64
N ARG A 208 -3.63 -15.13 0.03
CA ARG A 208 -2.71 -14.47 0.97
C ARG A 208 -2.98 -15.00 2.37
N THR A 209 -1.97 -15.58 3.01
CA THR A 209 -2.05 -16.04 4.40
C THR A 209 -1.16 -15.17 5.28
N THR A 210 -1.71 -14.71 6.40
CA THR A 210 -0.95 -14.01 7.44
C THR A 210 -0.79 -14.88 8.66
N TYR A 211 0.40 -14.86 9.25
CA TYR A 211 0.68 -15.39 10.57
C TYR A 211 1.06 -14.24 11.49
N VAL A 212 0.57 -14.24 12.73
CA VAL A 212 0.98 -13.33 13.81
C VAL A 212 1.36 -14.18 15.00
N LEU A 213 2.55 -13.98 15.56
CA LEU A 213 3.12 -14.80 16.63
C LEU A 213 3.09 -16.31 16.28
N GLY A 214 3.38 -16.64 15.02
CA GLY A 214 3.37 -18.00 14.49
C GLY A 214 1.98 -18.63 14.32
N ARG A 215 0.88 -17.89 14.56
CA ARG A 215 -0.50 -18.40 14.43
C ARG A 215 -1.20 -17.78 13.23
N PRO A 216 -2.03 -18.54 12.49
CA PRO A 216 -2.84 -17.99 11.40
C PRO A 216 -3.70 -16.82 11.88
N PHE A 217 -3.61 -15.68 11.19
CA PHE A 217 -4.36 -14.47 11.49
C PHE A 217 -5.43 -14.24 10.43
N LYS A 218 -6.64 -14.74 10.70
CA LYS A 218 -7.77 -14.75 9.75
C LYS A 218 -8.11 -13.37 9.19
N HIS A 219 -8.06 -12.32 10.01
CA HIS A 219 -8.36 -10.95 9.56
C HIS A 219 -7.31 -10.36 8.61
N GLY A 220 -6.11 -10.95 8.56
CA GLY A 220 -5.12 -10.64 7.53
C GLY A 220 -5.13 -11.66 6.39
N SER A 221 -5.83 -12.78 6.48
CA SER A 221 -5.82 -13.77 5.40
C SER A 221 -6.97 -13.52 4.43
N TYR A 222 -6.70 -13.53 3.13
CA TYR A 222 -7.68 -13.24 2.08
C TYR A 222 -7.32 -13.87 0.73
N SER A 223 -8.29 -13.94 -0.19
CA SER A 223 -8.13 -14.38 -1.58
C SER A 223 -8.14 -13.17 -2.51
N LEU A 224 -7.17 -13.13 -3.43
CA LEU A 224 -7.10 -12.23 -4.57
C LEU A 224 -7.60 -12.97 -5.81
N LYS A 225 -8.63 -12.45 -6.46
CA LYS A 225 -9.15 -13.00 -7.72
C LYS A 225 -8.91 -12.01 -8.85
N LYS A 226 -8.40 -12.48 -10.00
CA LYS A 226 -8.24 -11.66 -11.19
C LYS A 226 -9.61 -11.31 -11.76
N VAL A 227 -9.92 -10.02 -11.84
CA VAL A 227 -11.21 -9.50 -12.33
C VAL A 227 -11.11 -8.84 -13.68
N VAL A 228 -9.93 -8.35 -14.06
CA VAL A 228 -9.66 -7.84 -15.42
C VAL A 228 -8.38 -8.49 -15.92
N ASP A 229 -8.41 -9.01 -17.14
CA ASP A 229 -7.24 -9.62 -17.77
C ASP A 229 -6.23 -8.59 -18.31
N LYS A 230 -5.17 -9.07 -18.98
CA LYS A 230 -4.13 -8.23 -19.58
C LYS A 230 -4.64 -7.35 -20.74
N ASP A 231 -5.71 -7.77 -21.40
CA ASP A 231 -6.26 -7.12 -22.59
C ASP A 231 -7.33 -6.09 -22.21
N GLY A 232 -7.81 -6.15 -20.97
CA GLY A 232 -8.82 -5.26 -20.40
C GLY A 232 -10.21 -5.85 -20.40
N ARG A 233 -10.34 -7.16 -20.59
CA ARG A 233 -11.62 -7.84 -20.59
C ARG A 233 -11.97 -8.21 -19.15
N PRO A 234 -13.19 -7.88 -18.70
CA PRO A 234 -13.71 -8.41 -17.45
C PRO A 234 -13.74 -9.94 -17.46
N LEU A 235 -13.34 -10.55 -16.35
CA LEU A 235 -13.42 -11.99 -16.10
C LEU A 235 -14.66 -12.32 -15.25
N PRO A 236 -15.09 -13.58 -15.12
CA PRO A 236 -16.27 -13.93 -14.30
C PRO A 236 -16.23 -13.39 -12.86
N ALA A 237 -15.04 -13.34 -12.25
CA ALA A 237 -14.85 -12.77 -10.92
C ALA A 237 -15.17 -11.27 -10.83
N PHE A 238 -15.20 -10.55 -11.96
CA PHE A 238 -15.64 -9.15 -12.02
C PHE A 238 -17.13 -9.04 -11.71
N ASP A 239 -17.96 -9.87 -12.34
CA ASP A 239 -19.40 -9.89 -12.08
C ASP A 239 -19.68 -10.31 -10.63
N ASP A 240 -18.93 -11.28 -10.11
CA ASP A 240 -19.00 -11.68 -8.70
C ASP A 240 -18.65 -10.52 -7.75
N MET A 241 -17.60 -9.75 -8.08
CA MET A 241 -17.24 -8.55 -7.32
C MET A 241 -18.39 -7.55 -7.31
N ILE A 242 -18.95 -7.21 -8.48
CA ILE A 242 -20.04 -6.24 -8.60
C ILE A 242 -21.29 -6.72 -7.87
N LEU A 243 -21.65 -7.99 -8.01
CA LEU A 243 -22.78 -8.60 -7.33
C LEU A 243 -22.59 -8.56 -5.81
N SER A 244 -21.39 -8.89 -5.32
CA SER A 244 -21.10 -8.87 -3.88
C SER A 244 -21.32 -7.49 -3.24
N LEU A 245 -21.02 -6.41 -3.97
CA LEU A 245 -21.22 -5.04 -3.51
C LEU A 245 -22.69 -4.61 -3.57
N LYS A 246 -23.40 -4.98 -4.65
CA LYS A 246 -24.84 -4.68 -4.80
C LYS A 246 -25.69 -5.40 -3.75
N GLU A 247 -25.36 -6.66 -3.47
CA GLU A 247 -26.00 -7.49 -2.45
C GLU A 247 -25.56 -7.15 -1.02
N LYS A 248 -24.57 -6.24 -0.85
CA LYS A 248 -24.00 -5.88 0.45
C LYS A 248 -23.50 -7.12 1.22
N ARG A 249 -22.84 -8.04 0.51
CA ARG A 249 -22.31 -9.27 1.09
C ARG A 249 -21.33 -8.94 2.22
N VAL A 250 -21.50 -9.63 3.35
CA VAL A 250 -20.64 -9.48 4.52
C VAL A 250 -19.37 -10.32 4.34
N VAL A 251 -18.21 -9.67 4.35
CA VAL A 251 -16.89 -10.30 4.31
C VAL A 251 -16.26 -10.19 5.69
N GLN A 252 -16.23 -11.30 6.42
CA GLN A 252 -15.75 -11.40 7.81
C GLN A 252 -16.24 -10.26 8.75
N GLY A 253 -17.51 -9.86 8.62
CA GLY A 253 -18.13 -8.82 9.45
C GLY A 253 -18.10 -7.40 8.86
N TYR A 254 -17.52 -7.22 7.67
CA TYR A 254 -17.47 -5.93 6.97
C TYR A 254 -18.26 -5.96 5.66
N VAL A 255 -18.99 -4.88 5.37
CA VAL A 255 -19.68 -4.69 4.07
C VAL A 255 -18.93 -3.62 3.30
N LYS A 256 -18.36 -3.99 2.16
CA LYS A 256 -17.67 -3.05 1.27
C LYS A 256 -18.71 -2.14 0.59
N PRO A 257 -18.57 -0.79 0.66
CA PRO A 257 -19.48 0.12 -0.01
C PRO A 257 -19.35 0.01 -1.53
N TRP A 258 -20.35 0.51 -2.26
CA TRP A 258 -20.28 0.62 -3.74
C TRP A 258 -19.25 1.67 -4.19
N GLY A 259 -19.22 2.83 -3.53
CA GLY A 259 -18.27 3.89 -3.83
C GLY A 259 -16.85 3.52 -3.40
N GLN A 260 -15.87 3.90 -4.22
CA GLN A 260 -14.46 3.63 -4.02
C GLN A 260 -13.60 4.88 -4.18
N LEU A 261 -12.40 4.84 -3.61
CA LEU A 261 -11.36 5.85 -3.67
C LEU A 261 -10.20 5.33 -4.53
N VAL A 262 -9.81 6.10 -5.55
CA VAL A 262 -8.62 5.83 -6.35
C VAL A 262 -7.70 7.03 -6.29
N ARG A 263 -6.44 6.81 -5.96
CA ARG A 263 -5.44 7.90 -5.98
C ARG A 263 -5.08 8.23 -7.42
N GLY A 264 -5.37 9.45 -7.86
CA GLY A 264 -4.91 10.01 -9.12
C GLY A 264 -3.44 10.42 -9.10
N ASN A 265 -2.98 11.04 -10.18
CA ASN A 265 -1.66 11.69 -10.21
C ASN A 265 -1.63 12.89 -9.25
N LEU A 266 -0.44 13.20 -8.72
CA LEU A 266 -0.24 14.35 -7.82
C LEU A 266 -0.86 15.62 -8.42
N CYS A 267 -1.76 16.24 -7.64
CA CYS A 267 -2.37 17.54 -7.87
C CYS A 267 -1.66 18.61 -7.04
#